data_AF-A0A510GIA0-F1
#
_entry.id   AF-A0A510GIA0-F1
#
_cell.length_a   1.000
_cell.length_b   1.000
_cell.length_c   1.000
_cell.angle_alpha   90.00
_cell.angle_beta   90.00
_cell.angle_gamma   90.00
#
_symmetry.space_group_name_H-M   'P 1'
#
loop_
_entity.id
_entity.type
_entity.pdbx_description
1 polymer ?
#
loop_
_entity_poly.entity_id
_entity_poly.type
_entity_poly.pdbx_seq_one_letter_code
_entity_poly.pdbx_strand_id
1 'polypeptide(L)'
;MDGSTNLQLVLYESNGSRPEKTNASYLKLDYTDDGRIIKLSLPNPPVLSSKPLYPACIIYHSKLYTLSVNSEHYEHLTRKIYENNGVVEIGHADPAYHIEAIYG
;
A
#
# COMPACT_ATOMS: atom_id res chain seq x y z
N MET A 1 -14.78 -2.36 23.94
CA MET A 1 -14.02 -3.12 22.92
C MET A 1 -14.38 -2.44 21.62
N ASP A 2 -13.56 -1.50 21.17
CA ASP A 2 -13.81 -0.82 19.89
C ASP A 2 -13.61 -1.84 18.78
N GLY A 3 -14.65 -2.06 17.98
CA GLY A 3 -14.54 -2.84 16.76
C GLY A 3 -13.67 -2.06 15.78
N SER A 4 -12.69 -2.74 15.21
CA SER A 4 -11.96 -2.24 14.06
C SER A 4 -12.21 -3.18 12.90
N THR A 5 -12.73 -2.66 11.80
CA THR A 5 -12.87 -3.44 10.56
C THR A 5 -11.53 -3.41 9.83
N ASN A 6 -10.95 -4.60 9.61
CA ASN A 6 -9.68 -4.76 8.89
C ASN A 6 -9.95 -5.23 7.46
N LEU A 7 -9.49 -4.48 6.48
CA LEU A 7 -9.46 -4.87 5.07
C LEU A 7 -8.02 -5.22 4.66
N GLN A 8 -7.86 -6.35 3.98
CA GLN A 8 -6.56 -6.78 3.44
C GLN A 8 -6.65 -6.96 1.93
N LEU A 9 -5.89 -6.14 1.20
CA LEU A 9 -5.84 -6.14 -0.25
C LEU A 9 -4.52 -6.77 -0.68
N VAL A 10 -4.58 -7.86 -1.45
CA VAL A 10 -3.40 -8.59 -1.92
C VAL A 10 -2.59 -7.71 -2.85
N LEU A 11 -1.26 -7.70 -2.68
CA LEU A 11 -0.33 -7.08 -3.63
C LEU A 11 -0.14 -8.03 -4.82
N TYR A 12 -0.43 -7.55 -6.04
CA TYR A 12 -0.35 -8.36 -7.26
C TYR A 12 1.01 -8.22 -7.93
N GLU A 13 1.47 -9.25 -8.63
CA GLU A 13 2.68 -9.14 -9.44
C GLU A 13 2.49 -8.11 -10.57
N SER A 14 3.59 -7.58 -11.11
CA SER A 14 3.55 -6.57 -12.18
C SER A 14 2.86 -7.03 -13.46
N ASN A 15 2.73 -8.34 -13.69
CA ASN A 15 1.98 -8.96 -14.79
C ASN A 15 0.48 -9.15 -14.47
N GLY A 16 0.00 -8.70 -13.32
CA GLY A 16 -1.39 -8.87 -12.87
C GLY A 16 -1.70 -10.25 -12.30
N SER A 17 -0.70 -11.11 -12.12
CA SER A 17 -0.88 -12.41 -11.47
C SER A 17 -1.00 -12.24 -9.95
N ARG A 18 -1.72 -13.18 -9.32
CA ARG A 18 -1.74 -13.27 -7.86
C ARG A 18 -0.46 -13.96 -7.39
N PRO A 19 0.26 -13.44 -6.38
CA PRO A 19 1.44 -14.10 -5.86
C PRO A 19 1.10 -15.48 -5.26
N GLU A 20 2.09 -16.36 -5.25
CA GLU A 20 2.04 -17.59 -4.47
C GLU A 20 1.74 -17.27 -2.99
N LYS A 21 0.98 -18.14 -2.32
CA LYS A 21 0.51 -17.90 -0.95
C LYS A 21 1.65 -17.63 0.05
N THR A 22 2.82 -18.24 -0.15
CA THR A 22 4.03 -18.06 0.66
C THR A 22 4.68 -16.69 0.49
N ASN A 23 4.43 -16.01 -0.64
CA ASN A 23 4.97 -14.71 -0.99
C ASN A 23 3.90 -13.61 -0.98
N ALA A 24 2.67 -13.94 -0.57
CA ALA A 24 1.58 -12.98 -0.53
C ALA A 24 1.83 -11.93 0.56
N SER A 25 1.74 -10.67 0.17
CA SER A 25 1.74 -9.54 1.08
C SER A 25 0.56 -8.62 0.75
N TYR A 26 0.26 -7.69 1.65
CA TYR A 26 -1.02 -6.99 1.66
C TYR A 26 -0.86 -5.51 1.94
N LEU A 27 -1.68 -4.70 1.26
CA LEU A 27 -2.10 -3.40 1.76
C LEU A 27 -3.19 -3.63 2.80
N LYS A 28 -2.91 -3.28 4.05
CA LYS A 28 -3.88 -3.41 5.15
C LYS A 28 -4.48 -2.04 5.47
N LEU A 29 -5.79 -1.99 5.63
CA LEU A 29 -6.53 -0.78 6.00
C LEU A 29 -7.41 -1.09 7.21
N ASP A 30 -7.28 -0.29 8.26
CA ASP A 30 -8.13 -0.40 9.44
C ASP A 30 -9.09 0.78 9.50
N TYR A 31 -10.35 0.46 9.76
CA TYR A 31 -11.43 1.41 9.93
C TYR A 31 -12.01 1.30 11.33
N THR A 32 -12.40 2.43 11.91
CA THR A 32 -13.28 2.48 13.08
C THR A 32 -14.69 2.02 12.72
N ASP A 33 -15.49 1.69 13.73
CA ASP A 33 -16.89 1.29 13.55
C ASP A 33 -17.76 2.38 12.88
N ASP A 34 -17.38 3.66 13.00
CA ASP A 34 -18.05 4.77 12.30
C ASP A 34 -17.56 5.00 10.85
N GLY A 35 -16.70 4.09 10.34
CA GLY A 35 -16.26 4.07 8.94
C GLY A 35 -15.08 4.98 8.62
N ARG A 36 -14.41 5.58 9.62
CA ARG A 36 -13.20 6.37 9.39
C ARG A 36 -11.98 5.47 9.26
N ILE A 37 -11.19 5.69 8.21
CA ILE A 37 -9.89 5.03 8.07
C ILE A 37 -8.90 5.61 9.09
N ILE A 38 -8.27 4.74 9.87
CA ILE A 38 -7.35 5.13 10.95
C ILE A 38 -5.98 4.50 10.82
N LYS A 39 -5.82 3.45 10.03
CA LYS A 39 -4.52 2.83 9.81
C LYS A 39 -4.36 2.33 8.39
N LEU A 40 -3.17 2.52 7.86
CA LEU A 40 -2.68 1.85 6.65
C LEU A 40 -1.37 1.16 7.00
N SER A 41 -1.18 -0.07 6.53
CA SER A 41 0.08 -0.79 6.70
C SER A 41 0.57 -1.41 5.41
N LEU A 42 1.88 -1.26 5.16
CA LEU A 42 2.60 -1.84 4.03
C LEU A 42 3.93 -2.44 4.50
N PRO A 43 4.44 -3.48 3.81
CA PRO A 43 5.69 -4.13 4.19
C PRO A 43 6.94 -3.27 3.93
N ASN A 44 6.85 -2.30 3.01
CA ASN A 44 7.92 -1.41 2.57
C ASN A 44 7.33 -0.08 2.06
N PRO A 45 8.14 0.98 1.87
CA PRO A 45 7.68 2.21 1.25
C PRO A 45 7.17 1.98 -0.17
N PRO A 46 5.99 2.54 -0.54
CA PRO A 46 5.50 2.45 -1.91
C PRO A 46 6.27 3.40 -2.83
N VAL A 47 6.20 3.08 -4.12
CA VAL A 47 6.72 3.87 -5.23
C VAL A 47 5.52 4.46 -5.96
N LEU A 48 5.43 5.79 -5.95
CA LEU A 48 4.33 6.53 -6.53
C LEU A 48 4.76 7.16 -7.85
N SER A 49 3.85 7.14 -8.82
CA SER A 49 4.05 7.78 -10.12
C SER A 49 3.56 9.22 -10.08
N SER A 50 4.25 10.12 -10.78
CA SER A 50 3.74 11.49 -11.04
C SER A 50 2.45 11.51 -11.86
N LYS A 51 2.12 10.41 -12.57
CA LYS A 51 0.85 10.22 -13.27
C LYS A 51 -0.19 9.66 -12.29
N PRO A 52 -1.24 10.42 -11.90
CA PRO A 52 -2.18 10.07 -10.83
C PRO A 52 -2.84 8.69 -10.97
N LEU A 53 -3.24 8.33 -12.20
CA LEU A 53 -3.97 7.11 -12.51
C LEU A 53 -3.08 5.85 -12.61
N TYR A 54 -1.76 6.01 -12.53
CA TYR A 54 -0.85 4.86 -12.59
C TYR A 54 -0.87 4.10 -11.27
N PRO A 55 -0.76 2.75 -11.31
CA PRO A 55 -0.79 1.94 -10.11
C PRO A 55 0.28 2.40 -9.11
N ALA A 56 -0.06 2.44 -7.82
CA ALA A 56 0.96 2.53 -6.80
C ALA A 56 1.69 1.20 -6.74
N CYS A 57 3.01 1.23 -6.67
CA CYS A 57 3.83 0.03 -6.68
C CYS A 57 4.57 -0.11 -5.35
N ILE A 58 5.12 -1.30 -5.11
CA ILE A 58 5.97 -1.58 -3.95
C ILE A 58 6.97 -2.65 -4.36
N ILE A 59 8.22 -2.52 -3.95
CA ILE A 59 9.13 -3.65 -4.00
C ILE A 59 9.05 -4.40 -2.68
N TYR A 60 8.96 -5.72 -2.78
CA TYR A 60 8.93 -6.62 -1.64
C TYR A 60 9.69 -7.90 -2.04
N HIS A 61 10.60 -8.38 -1.19
CA HIS A 61 11.47 -9.52 -1.48
C HIS A 61 12.17 -9.42 -2.85
N SER A 62 12.74 -8.23 -3.14
CA SER A 62 13.42 -7.92 -4.40
C SER A 62 12.55 -8.06 -5.67
N LYS A 63 11.22 -8.07 -5.56
CA LYS A 63 10.28 -8.12 -6.68
C LYS A 63 9.32 -6.93 -6.65
N LEU A 64 8.91 -6.47 -7.84
CA LEU A 64 7.92 -5.40 -7.99
C LEU A 64 6.50 -5.98 -7.90
N TYR A 65 5.72 -5.41 -7.00
CA TYR A 65 4.29 -5.65 -6.84
C TYR A 65 3.51 -4.36 -7.07
N THR A 66 2.25 -4.53 -7.45
CA THR A 66 1.25 -3.48 -7.59
C THR A 66 0.30 -3.50 -6.39
N LEU A 67 0.04 -2.33 -5.82
CA LEU A 67 -1.04 -2.15 -4.87
C LEU A 67 -2.37 -2.20 -5.63
N SER A 68 -3.45 -2.56 -4.92
CA SER A 68 -4.82 -2.52 -5.47
C SER A 68 -5.39 -1.10 -5.64
N VAL A 69 -4.55 -0.06 -5.54
CA VAL A 69 -4.91 1.35 -5.65
C VAL A 69 -3.90 2.06 -6.55
N ASN A 70 -4.32 3.15 -7.21
CA ASN A 70 -3.42 4.00 -7.97
C ASN A 70 -2.67 4.99 -7.05
N SER A 71 -1.71 5.73 -7.63
CA SER A 71 -0.84 6.65 -6.90
C SER A 71 -1.65 7.74 -6.17
N GLU A 72 -2.62 8.35 -6.86
CA GLU A 72 -3.48 9.39 -6.27
C GLU A 72 -4.36 8.84 -5.14
N HIS A 73 -4.91 7.65 -5.30
CA HIS A 73 -5.78 7.05 -4.29
C HIS A 73 -4.97 6.61 -3.06
N TYR A 74 -3.73 6.16 -3.22
CA TYR A 74 -2.82 5.94 -2.10
C TYR A 74 -2.57 7.22 -1.30
N GLU A 75 -2.26 8.33 -1.98
CA GLU A 75 -2.07 9.64 -1.34
C GLU A 75 -3.35 10.11 -0.65
N HIS A 76 -4.51 9.90 -1.27
CA HIS A 76 -5.81 10.21 -0.68
C HIS A 76 -6.05 9.45 0.63
N LEU A 77 -5.82 8.13 0.65
CA LEU A 77 -5.97 7.30 1.84
C LEU A 77 -5.01 7.75 2.96
N THR A 78 -3.75 7.99 2.59
CA THR A 78 -2.70 8.48 3.49
C THR A 78 -3.11 9.81 4.13
N ARG A 79 -3.60 10.76 3.33
CA ARG A 79 -4.11 12.05 3.81
C ARG A 79 -5.29 11.88 4.76
N LYS A 80 -6.26 11.02 4.42
CA LYS A 80 -7.43 10.77 5.27
C LYS A 80 -7.06 10.17 6.62
N ILE A 81 -6.06 9.29 6.66
CA ILE A 81 -5.54 8.74 7.90
C ILE A 81 -4.96 9.84 8.78
N TYR A 82 -4.15 10.74 8.23
CA TYR A 82 -3.61 11.86 9.01
C TYR A 82 -4.69 12.84 9.48
N GLU A 83 -5.68 13.15 8.63
CA GLU A 83 -6.85 13.96 9.02
C GLU A 83 -7.63 13.32 10.19
N ASN A 84 -7.64 11.99 10.29
CA ASN A 84 -8.29 11.23 11.35
C ASN A 84 -7.40 10.97 12.58
N ASN A 85 -6.19 11.56 12.66
CA ASN A 85 -5.18 11.27 13.69
C ASN A 85 -4.76 9.79 13.75
N GLY A 86 -4.82 9.12 12.60
CA GLY A 86 -4.41 7.74 12.43
C GLY A 86 -2.92 7.58 12.15
N VAL A 87 -2.52 6.36 11.80
CA VAL A 87 -1.11 5.99 11.59
C VAL A 87 -0.91 5.31 10.23
N VAL A 88 0.14 5.73 9.52
CA VAL A 88 0.66 5.02 8.36
C VAL A 88 1.89 4.23 8.81
N GLU A 89 1.77 2.91 8.83
CA GLU A 89 2.83 2.00 9.27
C GLU A 89 3.53 1.40 8.06
N ILE A 90 4.79 1.81 7.86
CA ILE A 90 5.62 1.31 6.78
C ILE A 90 6.69 0.41 7.38
N GLY A 91 6.69 -0.85 6.95
CA GLY A 91 7.74 -1.80 7.29
C GLY A 91 9.05 -1.51 6.55
N HIS A 92 10.06 -2.31 6.88
CA HIS A 92 11.37 -2.33 6.23
C HIS A 92 11.79 -3.78 6.02
N ALA A 93 10.92 -4.57 5.39
CA ALA A 93 11.19 -5.97 5.11
C ALA A 93 12.40 -6.15 4.18
N ASP A 94 12.67 -5.16 3.33
CA ASP A 94 13.84 -5.11 2.45
C ASP A 94 14.76 -3.92 2.79
N PRO A 95 16.06 -3.99 2.44
CA PRO A 95 16.97 -2.85 2.53
C PRO A 95 16.45 -1.68 1.70
N ALA A 96 16.74 -0.44 2.13
CA ALA A 96 16.36 0.75 1.38
C ALA A 96 16.93 0.69 -0.05
N TYR A 97 16.05 0.79 -1.05
CA TYR A 97 16.40 0.87 -2.46
C TYR A 97 15.89 2.20 -3.04
N HIS A 98 16.63 2.75 -4.00
CA HIS A 98 16.20 3.91 -4.77
C HIS A 98 15.65 3.45 -6.12
N ILE A 99 14.42 3.81 -6.42
CA ILE A 99 13.81 3.57 -7.74
C ILE A 99 13.34 4.90 -8.27
N GLU A 100 13.72 5.17 -9.52
CA GLU A 100 13.21 6.26 -10.30
C GLU A 100 12.38 5.68 -11.46
N ALA A 101 11.16 6.16 -11.62
CA ALA A 101 10.37 5.86 -12.82
C ALA A 101 10.90 6.72 -13.97
N ILE A 102 11.63 6.11 -14.89
CA ILE A 102 12.13 6.78 -16.10
C ILE A 102 11.04 6.70 -17.18
N TYR A 103 10.61 7.84 -17.70
CA TYR A 103 9.68 7.91 -18.82
C TYR A 103 10.45 7.81 -20.14
N GLY A 104 10.04 6.88 -21.01
CA GLY A 104 10.49 6.76 -22.41
C GLY A 104 9.42 7.20 -23.39
#